data_AF-A0A7V1AJP6-F1
#
_entry.id   AF-A0A7V1AJP6-F1
#
_cell.length_a   1.000
_cell.length_b   1.000
_cell.length_c   1.000
_cell.angle_alpha   90.00
_cell.angle_beta   90.00
_cell.angle_gamma   90.00
#
_symmetry.space_group_name_H-M   'P 1'
#
loop_
_entity.id
_entity.type
_entity.pdbx_description
1 polymer ?
#
loop_
_entity_poly.entity_id
_entity_poly.type
_entity_poly.pdbx_seq_one_letter_code
_entity_poly.pdbx_strand_id
1 'polypeptide(L)'
;KLPDLDSLMEATGEDLDEELKDSILEHELKDHIEKGLWLIDKKELKKKFIEDIRKDIRILSEIRSDWFGAGFPDDPKLERFTEIIRGQLRTDPGRKIIVFSEFSDTTDYLYDNLKEELKVFKYTGGEATKKNKQIIRENFDAGYRDQKDDYDLLIATDAISEGFNLHRAGTVFNYDIPYNPTRVIQRVGRINRINMKVFNELFIYNFFPTSTGERETRVRQISTLKIAMVHALFGEDTKVLTKDEELQSWFAKQFQETFSNQEELSPETKYENFIKKLRVSGPGIIDEAMNISRRSRIRRRVEKDRSGVIVFGKKGEEYVFKYGSKKGESISIGVAEALRLFEADMPEEAKKTSDSFGPIYDDIKKNLFARKTEVSMDRGKTEAIQKVEALKGKLPTKRDYLEDLLYVVRDLDALPDRYAKLIRAIDIKTLKEDMKELEKEVPHKYLIDIIDREKKIDEGREVLILSEELI
;
A
#
# COMPACT_ATOMS: atom_id res chain seq x y z
N LYS A 1 14.84 -9.49 17.52
CA LYS A 1 13.92 -10.04 18.53
C LYS A 1 14.21 -9.27 19.82
N LEU A 2 13.19 -8.69 20.44
CA LEU A 2 13.38 -8.08 21.76
C LEU A 2 13.72 -9.20 22.76
N PRO A 3 14.50 -8.89 23.80
CA PRO A 3 14.76 -9.86 24.87
C PRO A 3 13.44 -10.22 25.55
N ASP A 4 13.38 -11.44 26.10
CA ASP A 4 12.22 -11.89 26.86
C ASP A 4 12.19 -11.18 28.22
N LEU A 5 11.21 -10.28 28.37
CA LEU A 5 11.12 -9.44 29.57
C LEU A 5 10.79 -10.24 30.81
N ASP A 6 9.98 -11.31 30.69
CA ASP A 6 9.56 -12.10 31.84
C ASP A 6 10.74 -12.90 32.40
N SER A 7 11.53 -13.53 31.52
CA SER A 7 12.79 -14.19 31.91
C SER A 7 13.78 -13.22 32.58
N LEU A 8 13.93 -12.01 32.04
CA LEU A 8 14.79 -10.97 32.62
C LEU A 8 14.30 -10.52 34.01
N MET A 9 12.99 -10.38 34.19
CA MET A 9 12.39 -9.98 35.47
C MET A 9 12.50 -11.10 36.52
N GLU A 10 12.39 -12.37 36.12
CA GLU A 10 12.66 -13.51 37.01
C GLU A 10 14.14 -13.59 37.39
N ALA A 11 15.05 -13.38 36.42
CA ALA A 11 16.49 -13.37 36.66
C ALA A 11 16.95 -12.20 37.55
N THR A 12 16.20 -11.09 37.55
CA THR A 12 16.45 -9.87 38.35
C THR A 12 15.43 -9.67 39.46
N GLY A 13 15.09 -10.76 40.17
CA GLY A 13 14.15 -10.75 41.29
C GLY A 13 14.38 -9.63 42.33
N GLU A 14 13.31 -9.24 43.02
CA GLU A 14 13.30 -8.06 43.91
C GLU A 14 14.37 -8.11 45.00
N ASP A 15 14.76 -9.30 45.47
CA ASP A 15 15.72 -9.54 46.55
C ASP A 15 17.21 -9.43 46.16
N LEU A 16 17.54 -9.23 44.87
CA LEU A 16 18.94 -9.09 44.42
C LEU A 16 19.43 -7.65 44.59
N ASP A 17 20.72 -7.50 44.91
CA ASP A 17 21.36 -6.18 44.95
C ASP A 17 21.50 -5.57 43.54
N GLU A 18 21.61 -4.24 43.47
CA GLU A 18 21.62 -3.49 42.20
C GLU A 18 22.84 -3.82 41.32
N GLU A 19 24.02 -4.06 41.92
CA GLU A 19 25.24 -4.39 41.16
C GLU A 19 25.15 -5.79 40.52
N LEU A 20 24.54 -6.76 41.21
CA LEU A 20 24.31 -8.09 40.70
C LEU A 20 23.23 -8.09 39.62
N LYS A 21 22.17 -7.28 39.79
CA LYS A 21 21.13 -7.08 38.76
C LYS A 21 21.73 -6.54 37.47
N ASP A 22 22.56 -5.49 37.56
CA ASP A 22 23.21 -4.89 36.39
C ASP A 22 24.13 -5.90 35.66
N SER A 23 24.90 -6.69 36.41
CA SER A 23 25.76 -7.74 35.84
C SER A 23 24.96 -8.84 35.12
N ILE A 24 23.84 -9.29 35.70
CA ILE A 24 22.96 -10.28 35.09
C ILE A 24 22.29 -9.72 33.82
N LEU A 25 21.79 -8.49 33.88
CA LEU A 25 21.21 -7.78 32.74
C LEU A 25 22.22 -7.60 31.61
N GLU A 26 23.44 -7.16 31.91
CA GLU A 26 24.50 -7.02 30.91
C GLU A 26 24.85 -8.36 30.27
N HIS A 27 24.88 -9.45 31.04
CA HIS A 27 25.16 -10.79 30.54
C HIS A 27 24.06 -11.29 29.61
N GLU A 28 22.79 -11.19 30.02
CA GLU A 28 21.65 -11.68 29.24
C GLU A 28 21.35 -10.83 28.00
N LEU A 29 21.63 -9.52 28.07
CA LEU A 29 21.37 -8.59 26.97
C LEU A 29 22.53 -8.43 26.00
N LYS A 30 23.71 -8.99 26.29
CA LYS A 30 24.93 -8.82 25.48
C LYS A 30 24.69 -9.07 23.99
N ASP A 31 24.11 -10.22 23.66
CA ASP A 31 23.80 -10.62 22.28
C ASP A 31 22.78 -9.69 21.60
N HIS A 32 21.92 -9.03 22.37
CA HIS A 32 20.93 -8.08 21.88
C HIS A 32 21.54 -6.69 21.69
N ILE A 33 22.43 -6.26 22.59
CA ILE A 33 23.19 -5.01 22.48
C ILE A 33 24.08 -5.05 21.24
N GLU A 34 24.78 -6.16 20.98
CA GLU A 34 25.57 -6.37 19.76
C GLU A 34 24.71 -6.29 18.47
N LYS A 35 23.42 -6.64 18.57
CA LYS A 35 22.43 -6.54 17.48
C LYS A 35 21.74 -5.18 17.40
N GLY A 36 22.21 -4.19 18.17
CA GLY A 36 21.71 -2.81 18.14
C GLY A 36 20.60 -2.51 19.14
N LEU A 37 20.47 -3.26 20.23
CA LEU A 37 19.62 -2.88 21.36
C LEU A 37 20.27 -1.72 22.13
N TRP A 38 19.49 -0.68 22.43
CA TRP A 38 19.94 0.50 23.18
C TRP A 38 19.34 0.47 24.59
N LEU A 39 20.19 0.56 25.60
CA LEU A 39 19.79 0.78 26.98
C LEU A 39 19.80 2.28 27.25
N ILE A 40 18.72 2.79 27.84
CA ILE A 40 18.59 4.20 28.23
C ILE A 40 18.43 4.23 29.74
N ASP A 41 19.31 4.94 30.45
CA ASP A 41 19.18 5.12 31.89
C ASP A 41 17.86 5.85 32.17
N LYS A 42 17.09 5.33 33.13
CA LYS A 42 15.82 5.92 33.58
C LYS A 42 15.95 7.40 33.96
N LYS A 43 17.12 7.85 34.41
CA LYS A 43 17.43 9.25 34.73
C LYS A 43 17.44 10.17 33.51
N GLU A 44 17.73 9.64 32.33
CA GLU A 44 17.72 10.38 31.06
C GLU A 44 16.28 10.56 30.53
N LEU A 45 15.32 9.78 31.05
CA LEU A 45 13.91 9.91 30.72
C LEU A 45 13.25 11.01 31.55
N LYS A 46 12.47 11.86 30.88
CA LYS A 46 11.63 12.86 31.57
C LYS A 46 10.67 12.13 32.51
N LYS A 47 10.53 12.57 33.77
CA LYS A 47 9.58 11.97 34.73
C LYS A 47 8.16 11.82 34.17
N LYS A 48 7.71 12.81 33.39
CA LYS A 48 6.41 12.79 32.69
C LYS A 48 6.27 11.63 31.70
N PHE A 49 7.33 11.22 31.01
CA PHE A 49 7.28 10.10 30.06
C PHE A 49 6.92 8.78 30.75
N ILE A 50 7.47 8.54 31.94
CA ILE A 50 7.16 7.35 32.74
C ILE A 50 5.70 7.38 33.23
N GLU A 51 5.21 8.57 33.60
CA GLU A 51 3.80 8.76 33.99
C GLU A 51 2.85 8.51 32.81
N ASP A 52 3.20 9.01 31.62
CA ASP A 52 2.43 8.81 30.39
C ASP A 52 2.41 7.32 29.99
N ILE A 53 3.56 6.61 30.01
CA ILE A 53 3.61 5.15 29.76
C ILE A 53 2.72 4.39 30.74
N ARG A 54 2.80 4.70 32.04
CA ARG A 54 1.95 4.03 33.05
C ARG A 54 0.47 4.33 32.83
N LYS A 55 0.13 5.50 32.30
CA LYS A 55 -1.24 5.83 31.92
C LYS A 55 -1.68 5.01 30.71
N ASP A 56 -0.85 4.91 29.68
CA ASP A 56 -1.15 4.12 28.48
C ASP A 56 -1.30 2.62 28.81
N ILE A 57 -0.40 2.06 29.63
CA ILE A 57 -0.50 0.67 30.12
C ILE A 57 -1.82 0.44 30.86
N ARG A 58 -2.24 1.39 31.72
CA ARG A 58 -3.53 1.30 32.41
C ARG A 58 -4.70 1.31 31.43
N ILE A 59 -4.71 2.22 30.47
CA ILE A 59 -5.76 2.28 29.44
C ILE A 59 -5.82 0.97 28.65
N LEU A 60 -4.68 0.45 28.20
CA LEU A 60 -4.63 -0.81 27.45
C LEU A 60 -5.08 -2.00 28.30
N SER A 61 -4.73 -1.99 29.59
CA SER A 61 -5.13 -3.02 30.55
C SER A 61 -6.63 -2.95 30.86
N GLU A 62 -7.20 -1.74 30.98
CA GLU A 62 -8.64 -1.50 31.10
C GLU A 62 -9.37 -2.00 29.85
N ILE A 63 -8.93 -1.63 28.64
CA ILE A 63 -9.51 -2.14 27.37
C ILE A 63 -9.46 -3.67 27.32
N ARG A 64 -8.31 -4.27 27.68
CA ARG A 64 -8.17 -5.73 27.74
C ARG A 64 -9.13 -6.34 28.75
N SER A 65 -9.29 -5.73 29.93
CA SER A 65 -10.21 -6.20 30.95
C SER A 65 -11.67 -6.04 30.52
N ASP A 66 -12.02 -4.95 29.85
CA ASP A 66 -13.37 -4.71 29.35
C ASP A 66 -13.73 -5.71 28.26
N TRP A 67 -12.77 -6.10 27.42
CA TRP A 67 -13.00 -7.05 26.32
C TRP A 67 -12.93 -8.51 26.76
N PHE A 68 -12.04 -8.86 27.69
CA PHE A 68 -11.69 -10.25 28.03
C PHE A 68 -11.83 -10.58 29.52
N GLY A 69 -12.31 -9.66 30.36
CA GLY A 69 -12.40 -9.85 31.82
C GLY A 69 -13.44 -10.88 32.24
N ALA A 70 -14.43 -11.16 31.40
CA ALA A 70 -15.39 -12.25 31.59
C ALA A 70 -14.89 -13.61 31.03
N GLY A 71 -13.64 -13.67 30.58
CA GLY A 71 -13.07 -14.77 29.82
C GLY A 71 -12.92 -14.43 28.35
N PHE A 72 -12.29 -15.33 27.60
CA PHE A 72 -12.25 -15.22 26.15
C PHE A 72 -13.63 -15.64 25.60
N PRO A 73 -14.23 -14.86 24.70
CA PRO A 73 -15.43 -15.30 24.00
C PRO A 73 -15.14 -16.59 23.20
N ASP A 74 -16.18 -17.38 22.96
CA ASP A 74 -16.10 -18.54 22.07
C ASP A 74 -15.41 -18.13 20.75
N ASP A 75 -14.55 -18.99 20.22
CA ASP A 75 -13.86 -18.79 18.93
C ASP A 75 -14.49 -19.71 17.86
N PRO A 76 -15.52 -19.24 17.13
CA PRO A 76 -16.14 -20.01 16.05
C PRO A 76 -15.16 -20.43 14.95
N LYS A 77 -14.06 -19.69 14.75
CA LYS A 77 -13.05 -20.02 13.74
C LYS A 77 -12.26 -21.24 14.18
N LEU A 78 -11.80 -21.26 15.44
CA LEU A 78 -11.10 -22.41 16.03
C LEU A 78 -12.03 -23.63 16.10
N GLU A 79 -13.27 -23.47 16.55
CA GLU A 79 -14.25 -24.56 16.62
C GLU A 79 -14.47 -25.19 15.25
N ARG A 80 -14.76 -24.37 14.23
CA ARG A 80 -14.99 -24.85 12.87
C ARG A 80 -13.75 -25.48 12.27
N PHE A 81 -12.58 -24.89 12.51
CA PHE A 81 -11.30 -25.43 12.08
C PHE A 81 -11.05 -26.83 12.65
N THR A 82 -11.27 -26.97 13.96
CA THR A 82 -11.11 -28.24 14.69
C THR A 82 -12.08 -29.31 14.18
N GLU A 83 -13.34 -28.93 13.94
CA GLU A 83 -14.35 -29.81 13.35
C GLU A 83 -13.91 -30.37 12.00
N ILE A 84 -13.38 -29.51 11.11
CA ILE A 84 -12.94 -29.92 9.77
C ILE A 84 -11.73 -30.87 9.87
N ILE A 85 -10.72 -30.54 10.70
CA ILE A 85 -9.53 -31.37 10.87
C ILE A 85 -9.92 -32.76 11.40
N ARG A 86 -10.74 -32.83 12.46
CA ARG A 86 -11.21 -34.10 13.02
C ARG A 86 -11.97 -34.92 11.98
N GLY A 87 -12.82 -34.28 11.18
CA GLY A 87 -13.55 -34.93 10.09
C GLY A 87 -12.62 -35.51 9.02
N GLN A 88 -11.57 -34.78 8.64
CA GLN A 88 -10.59 -35.25 7.67
C GLN A 88 -9.75 -36.40 8.20
N LEU A 89 -9.18 -36.27 9.39
CA LEU A 89 -8.34 -37.33 9.98
C LEU A 89 -9.14 -38.60 10.28
N ARG A 90 -10.45 -38.50 10.52
CA ARG A 90 -11.33 -39.69 10.62
C ARG A 90 -11.54 -40.39 9.28
N THR A 91 -11.60 -39.63 8.20
CA THR A 91 -11.88 -40.16 6.85
C THR A 91 -10.61 -40.67 6.17
N ASP A 92 -9.48 -40.01 6.41
CA ASP A 92 -8.18 -40.30 5.83
C ASP A 92 -7.06 -40.05 6.87
N PRO A 93 -6.86 -40.97 7.83
CA PRO A 93 -5.92 -40.78 8.94
C PRO A 93 -4.46 -40.58 8.52
N GLY A 94 -4.09 -41.02 7.31
CA GLY A 94 -2.73 -40.90 6.78
C GLY A 94 -2.45 -39.56 6.09
N ARG A 95 -3.48 -38.76 5.79
CA ARG A 95 -3.32 -37.50 5.06
C ARG A 95 -2.85 -36.39 6.00
N LYS A 96 -1.60 -35.98 5.81
CA LYS A 96 -0.99 -34.90 6.59
C LYS A 96 -1.60 -33.54 6.24
N ILE A 97 -1.71 -32.69 7.25
CA ILE A 97 -2.35 -31.37 7.17
C ILE A 97 -1.31 -30.30 7.54
N ILE A 98 -1.29 -29.20 6.78
CA ILE A 98 -0.43 -28.05 7.06
C ILE A 98 -1.30 -26.82 7.28
N VAL A 99 -0.97 -26.04 8.30
CA VAL A 99 -1.70 -24.84 8.71
C VAL A 99 -0.72 -23.68 8.72
N PHE A 100 -1.03 -22.66 7.92
CA PHE A 100 -0.27 -21.44 7.84
C PHE A 100 -0.98 -20.30 8.55
N SER A 101 -0.23 -19.60 9.41
CA SER A 101 -0.61 -18.33 10.02
C SER A 101 0.44 -17.26 9.72
N GLU A 102 0.04 -16.00 9.70
CA GLU A 102 1.00 -14.89 9.57
C GLU A 102 1.76 -14.64 10.88
N PHE A 103 1.08 -14.77 12.02
CA PHE A 103 1.62 -14.44 13.34
C PHE A 103 2.00 -15.69 14.14
N SER A 104 3.12 -15.61 14.86
CA SER A 104 3.58 -16.65 15.79
C SER A 104 2.58 -16.89 16.92
N ASP A 105 2.01 -15.81 17.44
CA ASP A 105 1.13 -15.88 18.61
C ASP A 105 -0.13 -16.70 18.28
N THR A 106 -0.66 -16.57 17.05
CA THR A 106 -1.73 -17.42 16.54
C THR A 106 -1.27 -18.88 16.40
N THR A 107 -0.03 -19.15 15.95
CA THR A 107 0.46 -20.54 15.88
C THR A 107 0.61 -21.17 17.26
N ASP A 108 1.02 -20.41 18.26
CA ASP A 108 1.12 -20.84 19.65
C ASP A 108 -0.27 -21.15 20.20
N TYR A 109 -1.22 -20.24 20.01
CA TYR A 109 -2.62 -20.42 20.38
C TYR A 109 -3.22 -21.69 19.77
N LEU A 110 -3.04 -21.93 18.46
CA LEU A 110 -3.56 -23.14 17.82
C LEU A 110 -2.88 -24.41 18.31
N TYR A 111 -1.58 -24.37 18.55
CA TYR A 111 -0.84 -25.52 19.09
C TYR A 111 -1.35 -25.90 20.48
N ASP A 112 -1.49 -24.92 21.38
CA ASP A 112 -1.94 -25.18 22.75
C ASP A 112 -3.36 -25.74 22.83
N ASN A 113 -4.24 -25.33 21.90
CA ASN A 113 -5.61 -25.85 21.83
C ASN A 113 -5.71 -27.26 21.19
N LEU A 114 -4.71 -27.71 20.43
CA LEU A 114 -4.81 -28.95 19.64
C LEU A 114 -3.84 -30.06 20.04
N LYS A 115 -2.74 -29.74 20.74
CA LYS A 115 -1.66 -30.69 21.06
C LYS A 115 -2.08 -31.88 21.95
N GLU A 116 -3.09 -31.70 22.80
CA GLU A 116 -3.56 -32.75 23.72
C GLU A 116 -4.39 -33.83 22.99
N GLU A 117 -5.01 -33.47 21.87
CA GLU A 117 -5.93 -34.35 21.14
C GLU A 117 -5.35 -34.87 19.82
N LEU A 118 -4.42 -34.12 19.22
CA LEU A 118 -3.86 -34.40 17.90
C LEU A 118 -2.33 -34.44 17.94
N LYS A 119 -1.73 -35.19 17.01
CA LYS A 119 -0.27 -35.20 16.84
C LYS A 119 0.18 -33.95 16.09
N VAL A 120 0.39 -32.86 16.82
CA VAL A 120 0.72 -31.55 16.25
C VAL A 120 2.21 -31.25 16.39
N PHE A 121 2.82 -30.78 15.31
CA PHE A 121 4.13 -30.13 15.34
C PHE A 121 3.96 -28.64 15.04
N LYS A 122 4.59 -27.78 15.84
CA LYS A 122 4.61 -26.33 15.64
C LYS A 122 5.97 -25.89 15.11
N TYR A 123 5.97 -24.96 14.17
CA TYR A 123 7.20 -24.40 13.62
C TYR A 123 7.08 -22.91 13.29
N THR A 124 7.79 -22.09 14.05
CA THR A 124 7.94 -20.65 13.80
C THR A 124 9.38 -20.29 13.44
N GLY A 125 9.61 -19.04 13.01
CA GLY A 125 10.97 -18.54 12.77
C GLY A 125 11.89 -18.61 14.01
N GLY A 126 11.31 -18.57 15.22
CA GLY A 126 12.06 -18.75 16.47
C GLY A 126 12.51 -20.20 16.72
N GLU A 127 11.91 -21.18 16.04
CA GLU A 127 12.13 -22.61 16.25
C GLU A 127 12.94 -23.25 15.11
N ALA A 128 13.64 -22.42 14.34
CA ALA A 128 14.35 -22.80 13.11
C ALA A 128 15.67 -23.58 13.34
N THR A 129 15.68 -24.53 14.27
CA THR A 129 16.85 -25.38 14.58
C THR A 129 17.02 -26.51 13.56
N LYS A 130 18.26 -26.99 13.35
CA LYS A 130 18.54 -28.14 12.44
C LYS A 130 17.70 -29.37 12.78
N LYS A 131 17.51 -29.65 14.07
CA LYS A 131 16.70 -30.76 14.58
C LYS A 131 15.23 -30.63 14.14
N ASN A 132 14.63 -29.45 14.33
CA ASN A 132 13.24 -29.22 13.94
C ASN A 132 13.05 -29.29 12.42
N LYS A 133 14.03 -28.78 11.64
CA LYS A 133 14.00 -28.92 10.17
C LYS A 133 14.05 -30.39 9.73
N GLN A 134 14.79 -31.22 10.45
CA GLN A 134 14.86 -32.65 10.20
C GLN A 134 13.53 -33.35 10.53
N ILE A 135 12.92 -33.05 11.67
CA ILE A 135 11.60 -33.58 12.06
C ILE A 135 10.56 -33.31 10.97
N ILE A 136 10.53 -32.09 10.42
CA ILE A 136 9.63 -31.71 9.33
C ILE A 136 9.88 -32.57 8.09
N ARG A 137 11.14 -32.78 7.69
CA ARG A 137 11.48 -33.61 6.52
C ARG A 137 11.08 -35.07 6.72
N GLU A 138 11.37 -35.64 7.90
CA GLU A 138 11.03 -37.02 8.23
C GLU A 138 9.51 -37.27 8.19
N ASN A 139 8.69 -36.29 8.59
CA ASN A 139 7.25 -36.47 8.69
C ASN A 139 6.44 -35.97 7.48
N PHE A 140 6.90 -34.91 6.79
CA PHE A 140 6.10 -34.19 5.78
C PHE A 140 6.72 -34.16 4.37
N ASP A 141 7.97 -34.62 4.17
CA ASP A 141 8.60 -34.72 2.84
C ASP A 141 8.48 -36.15 2.27
N ALA A 142 7.65 -36.31 1.23
CA ALA A 142 7.46 -37.60 0.56
C ALA A 142 8.73 -38.12 -0.15
N GLY A 143 9.73 -37.27 -0.39
CA GLY A 143 11.02 -37.65 -0.97
C GLY A 143 12.07 -38.11 0.04
N TYR A 144 11.78 -38.02 1.35
CA TYR A 144 12.70 -38.45 2.39
C TYR A 144 12.71 -39.98 2.52
N ARG A 145 13.89 -40.59 2.73
CA ARG A 145 14.06 -42.06 2.73
C ARG A 145 13.49 -42.71 4.00
N ASP A 146 13.76 -42.12 5.16
CA ASP A 146 13.37 -42.65 6.47
C ASP A 146 12.17 -41.87 6.99
N GLN A 147 11.00 -42.14 6.41
CA GLN A 147 9.75 -41.44 6.76
C GLN A 147 9.23 -41.87 8.13
N LYS A 148 8.66 -40.91 8.86
CA LYS A 148 8.00 -41.11 10.16
C LYS A 148 6.57 -40.61 10.14
N ASP A 149 5.76 -41.09 11.06
CA ASP A 149 4.35 -40.71 11.24
C ASP A 149 4.08 -40.25 12.67
N ASP A 150 5.04 -39.50 13.21
CA ASP A 150 4.99 -38.93 14.55
C ASP A 150 4.00 -37.78 14.64
N TYR A 151 3.74 -37.08 13.52
CA TYR A 151 2.87 -35.91 13.45
C TYR A 151 1.91 -35.98 12.27
N ASP A 152 0.67 -35.54 12.48
CA ASP A 152 -0.39 -35.47 11.48
C ASP A 152 -0.67 -34.03 11.04
N LEU A 153 -0.43 -33.07 11.94
CA LEU A 153 -0.66 -31.64 11.74
C LEU A 153 0.64 -30.85 11.90
N LEU A 154 0.91 -29.97 10.95
CA LEU A 154 2.00 -28.99 11.03
C LEU A 154 1.42 -27.58 11.07
N ILE A 155 1.60 -26.89 12.19
CA ILE A 155 1.20 -25.48 12.36
C ILE A 155 2.44 -24.61 12.23
N ALA A 156 2.45 -23.71 11.27
CA ALA A 156 3.64 -22.92 10.99
C ALA A 156 3.35 -21.50 10.53
N THR A 157 4.33 -20.63 10.72
CA THR A 157 4.38 -19.35 10.03
C THR A 157 5.00 -19.50 8.64
N ASP A 158 5.05 -18.41 7.86
CA ASP A 158 5.69 -18.42 6.53
C ASP A 158 7.18 -18.77 6.53
N ALA A 159 7.82 -18.92 7.70
CA ALA A 159 9.19 -19.43 7.82
C ALA A 159 9.39 -20.81 7.18
N ILE A 160 8.33 -21.60 7.01
CA ILE A 160 8.39 -22.91 6.33
C ILE A 160 8.02 -22.83 4.84
N SER A 161 7.45 -21.72 4.38
CA SER A 161 7.01 -21.50 2.98
C SER A 161 8.18 -21.39 2.00
N GLU A 162 9.41 -21.23 2.50
CA GLU A 162 10.64 -21.16 1.70
C GLU A 162 11.63 -22.27 2.12
N GLY A 163 12.03 -23.11 1.16
CA GLY A 163 13.11 -24.09 1.35
C GLY A 163 12.73 -25.47 1.91
N PHE A 164 11.45 -25.74 2.16
CA PHE A 164 10.95 -27.08 2.53
C PHE A 164 10.15 -27.72 1.39
N ASN A 165 10.22 -29.04 1.30
CA ASN A 165 9.33 -29.85 0.48
C ASN A 165 8.30 -30.48 1.43
N LEU A 166 7.03 -30.27 1.14
CA LEU A 166 5.93 -30.66 2.03
C LEU A 166 4.91 -31.54 1.30
N HIS A 167 5.37 -32.30 0.29
CA HIS A 167 4.51 -33.02 -0.64
C HIS A 167 3.71 -34.17 -0.02
N ARG A 168 4.04 -34.59 1.22
CA ARG A 168 3.27 -35.62 1.94
C ARG A 168 1.99 -35.05 2.56
N ALA A 169 1.83 -33.73 2.58
CA ALA A 169 0.57 -33.10 2.95
C ALA A 169 -0.43 -33.15 1.79
N GLY A 170 -1.66 -33.50 2.12
CA GLY A 170 -2.78 -33.49 1.17
C GLY A 170 -3.78 -32.37 1.42
N THR A 171 -3.63 -31.65 2.55
CA THR A 171 -4.48 -30.54 2.94
C THR A 171 -3.66 -29.34 3.42
N VAL A 172 -4.08 -28.15 2.99
CA VAL A 172 -3.51 -26.86 3.38
C VAL A 172 -4.60 -25.99 3.99
N PHE A 173 -4.33 -25.40 5.14
CA PHE A 173 -5.13 -24.35 5.74
C PHE A 173 -4.34 -23.05 5.73
N ASN A 174 -4.88 -22.01 5.12
CA ASN A 174 -4.47 -20.63 5.38
C ASN A 174 -5.40 -20.11 6.47
N TYR A 175 -4.92 -20.19 7.72
CA TYR A 175 -5.68 -19.73 8.89
C TYR A 175 -5.89 -18.22 8.80
N ASP A 176 -4.90 -17.48 8.32
CA ASP A 176 -5.02 -16.08 7.95
C ASP A 176 -4.57 -15.89 6.50
N ILE A 177 -5.37 -15.14 5.73
CA ILE A 177 -5.08 -14.88 4.33
C ILE A 177 -4.06 -13.76 4.20
N PRO A 178 -2.88 -14.02 3.61
CA PRO A 178 -1.87 -12.98 3.46
C PRO A 178 -2.33 -11.91 2.47
N TYR A 179 -1.96 -10.65 2.74
CA TYR A 179 -2.22 -9.51 1.85
C TYR A 179 -1.57 -9.63 0.46
N ASN A 180 -0.47 -10.40 0.37
CA ASN A 180 0.17 -10.76 -0.88
C ASN A 180 -0.22 -12.21 -1.23
N PRO A 181 -1.08 -12.41 -2.23
CA PRO A 181 -1.58 -13.74 -2.51
C PRO A 181 -0.57 -14.67 -3.20
N THR A 182 0.52 -14.13 -3.76
CA THR A 182 1.64 -14.95 -4.25
C THR A 182 2.17 -15.86 -3.15
N ARG A 183 2.04 -15.47 -1.87
CA ARG A 183 2.38 -16.33 -0.74
C ARG A 183 1.52 -17.58 -0.68
N VAL A 184 0.21 -17.48 -0.96
CA VAL A 184 -0.70 -18.63 -0.97
C VAL A 184 -0.32 -19.60 -2.09
N ILE A 185 -0.05 -19.08 -3.30
CA ILE A 185 0.42 -19.86 -4.44
C ILE A 185 1.73 -20.58 -4.10
N GLN A 186 2.69 -19.88 -3.50
CA GLN A 186 3.96 -20.47 -3.06
C GLN A 186 3.76 -21.57 -2.02
N ARG A 187 2.88 -21.37 -1.03
CA ARG A 187 2.51 -22.38 -0.01
C ARG A 187 1.96 -23.65 -0.68
N VAL A 188 1.03 -23.49 -1.63
CA VAL A 188 0.48 -24.63 -2.40
C VAL A 188 1.56 -25.30 -3.24
N GLY A 189 2.45 -24.53 -3.88
CA GLY A 189 3.58 -25.06 -4.65
C GLY A 189 4.63 -25.81 -3.81
N ARG A 190 4.62 -25.69 -2.46
CA ARG A 190 5.43 -26.54 -1.56
C ARG A 190 4.84 -27.92 -1.34
N ILE A 191 3.58 -28.10 -1.71
CA ILE A 191 2.79 -29.29 -1.43
C ILE A 191 2.47 -30.00 -2.75
N ASN A 192 2.07 -29.25 -3.78
CA ASN A 192 1.89 -29.73 -5.13
C ASN A 192 3.13 -29.47 -5.99
N ARG A 193 3.87 -30.51 -6.38
CA ARG A 193 4.88 -30.41 -7.44
C ARG A 193 4.54 -31.31 -8.61
N ILE A 194 4.70 -30.78 -9.82
CA ILE A 194 4.36 -31.40 -11.12
C ILE A 194 4.93 -32.82 -11.26
N ASN A 195 6.10 -33.09 -10.66
CA ASN A 195 6.83 -34.35 -10.84
C ASN A 195 6.60 -35.40 -9.74
N MET A 196 5.76 -35.13 -8.73
CA MET A 196 5.46 -36.07 -7.64
C MET A 196 4.00 -35.93 -7.19
N LYS A 197 3.09 -36.69 -7.81
CA LYS A 197 1.69 -36.82 -7.33
C LYS A 197 1.62 -37.85 -6.21
N VAL A 198 1.51 -37.37 -4.96
CA VAL A 198 1.21 -38.20 -3.79
C VAL A 198 -0.30 -38.38 -3.62
N PHE A 199 -1.10 -37.36 -3.96
CA PHE A 199 -2.55 -37.36 -3.86
C PHE A 199 -3.21 -37.03 -5.20
N ASN A 200 -4.39 -37.62 -5.45
CA ASN A 200 -5.23 -37.29 -6.61
C ASN A 200 -5.90 -35.92 -6.47
N GLU A 201 -6.21 -35.53 -5.24
CA GLU A 201 -6.88 -34.27 -4.90
C GLU A 201 -6.11 -33.58 -3.76
N LEU A 202 -6.02 -32.26 -3.82
CA LEU A 202 -5.47 -31.43 -2.75
C LEU A 202 -6.58 -30.54 -2.21
N PHE A 203 -6.69 -30.47 -0.89
CA PHE A 203 -7.67 -29.60 -0.25
C PHE A 203 -6.99 -28.32 0.23
N ILE A 204 -7.49 -27.17 -0.23
CA ILE A 204 -6.99 -25.86 0.19
C ILE A 204 -8.14 -25.12 0.86
N TYR A 205 -7.96 -24.81 2.14
CA TYR A 205 -8.91 -24.08 2.96
C TYR A 205 -8.38 -22.68 3.25
N ASN A 206 -9.23 -21.69 3.05
CA ASN A 206 -8.91 -20.28 3.22
C ASN A 206 -9.92 -19.67 4.18
N PHE A 207 -9.47 -19.20 5.35
CA PHE A 207 -10.32 -18.47 6.27
C PHE A 207 -10.32 -16.99 5.92
N PHE A 208 -11.48 -16.48 5.53
CA PHE A 208 -11.67 -15.06 5.27
C PHE A 208 -12.24 -14.35 6.51
N PRO A 209 -11.99 -13.03 6.65
CA PRO A 209 -12.66 -12.22 7.66
C PRO A 209 -14.19 -12.32 7.55
N THR A 210 -14.87 -12.04 8.66
CA THR A 210 -16.33 -11.88 8.67
C THR A 210 -16.76 -10.73 7.75
N SER A 211 -18.03 -10.65 7.39
CA SER A 211 -18.57 -9.56 6.54
C SER A 211 -18.26 -8.17 7.11
N THR A 212 -18.30 -8.02 8.44
CA THR A 212 -17.90 -6.79 9.13
C THR A 212 -16.40 -6.53 8.98
N GLY A 213 -15.54 -7.52 9.24
CA GLY A 213 -14.09 -7.37 9.09
C GLY A 213 -13.67 -7.09 7.63
N GLU A 214 -14.35 -7.70 6.67
CA GLU A 214 -14.10 -7.48 5.24
C GLU A 214 -14.46 -6.06 4.80
N ARG A 215 -15.53 -5.46 5.33
CA ARG A 215 -15.89 -4.07 4.99
C ARG A 215 -14.80 -3.08 5.38
N GLU A 216 -14.17 -3.31 6.53
CA GLU A 216 -13.12 -2.43 7.06
C GLU A 216 -11.75 -2.71 6.43
N THR A 217 -11.40 -3.99 6.26
CA THR A 217 -10.04 -4.40 5.83
C THR A 217 -9.90 -4.66 4.33
N ARG A 218 -11.01 -5.00 3.64
CA ARG A 218 -11.10 -5.36 2.22
C ARG A 218 -10.11 -6.45 1.77
N VAL A 219 -9.69 -7.32 2.68
CA VAL A 219 -8.61 -8.29 2.44
C VAL A 219 -9.02 -9.31 1.40
N ARG A 220 -10.25 -9.85 1.46
CA ARG A 220 -10.74 -10.80 0.46
C ARG A 220 -10.82 -10.17 -0.91
N GLN A 221 -11.40 -8.97 -1.02
CA GLN A 221 -11.52 -8.26 -2.29
C GLN A 221 -10.14 -8.01 -2.93
N ILE A 222 -9.20 -7.46 -2.16
CA ILE A 222 -7.86 -7.11 -2.65
C ILE A 222 -7.07 -8.37 -3.03
N SER A 223 -7.10 -9.42 -2.20
CA SER A 223 -6.35 -10.64 -2.47
C SER A 223 -6.91 -11.42 -3.65
N THR A 224 -8.24 -11.49 -3.80
CA THR A 224 -8.87 -12.12 -4.98
C THR A 224 -8.52 -11.38 -6.26
N LEU A 225 -8.58 -10.05 -6.27
CA LEU A 225 -8.21 -9.24 -7.45
C LEU A 225 -6.75 -9.46 -7.84
N LYS A 226 -5.82 -9.41 -6.87
CA LYS A 226 -4.40 -9.63 -7.11
C LYS A 226 -4.09 -11.03 -7.67
N ILE A 227 -4.80 -12.07 -7.22
CA ILE A 227 -4.66 -13.40 -7.83
C ILE A 227 -5.19 -13.44 -9.24
N ALA A 228 -6.37 -12.87 -9.50
CA ALA A 228 -6.91 -12.81 -10.86
C ALA A 228 -5.91 -12.16 -11.82
N MET A 229 -5.18 -11.13 -11.37
CA MET A 229 -4.07 -10.53 -12.13
C MET A 229 -2.89 -11.49 -12.33
N VAL A 230 -2.46 -12.21 -11.30
CA VAL A 230 -1.39 -13.21 -11.42
C VAL A 230 -1.79 -14.34 -12.38
N HIS A 231 -3.01 -14.86 -12.27
CA HIS A 231 -3.54 -15.90 -13.15
C HIS A 231 -3.64 -15.41 -14.60
N ALA A 232 -4.07 -14.16 -14.83
CA ALA A 232 -4.16 -13.58 -16.17
C ALA A 232 -2.78 -13.33 -16.82
N LEU A 233 -1.76 -13.03 -16.01
CA LEU A 233 -0.40 -12.73 -16.49
C LEU A 233 0.46 -13.99 -16.69
N PHE A 234 0.34 -14.97 -15.80
CA PHE A 234 1.25 -16.12 -15.76
C PHE A 234 0.59 -17.44 -16.16
N GLY A 235 -0.74 -17.55 -16.05
CA GLY A 235 -1.49 -18.80 -16.25
C GLY A 235 -1.18 -19.84 -15.18
N GLU A 236 -2.21 -20.39 -14.53
CA GLU A 236 -2.04 -21.51 -13.60
C GLU A 236 -3.11 -22.59 -13.79
N ASP A 237 -2.73 -23.83 -13.45
CA ASP A 237 -3.52 -25.05 -13.60
C ASP A 237 -4.20 -25.50 -12.28
N THR A 238 -4.15 -24.72 -11.20
CA THR A 238 -4.69 -25.09 -9.86
C THR A 238 -5.49 -23.96 -9.21
N LYS A 239 -6.66 -24.27 -8.63
CA LYS A 239 -7.48 -23.29 -7.87
C LYS A 239 -6.91 -23.14 -6.46
N VAL A 240 -6.63 -21.93 -6.00
CA VAL A 240 -5.85 -21.67 -4.77
C VAL A 240 -6.60 -20.90 -3.69
N LEU A 241 -7.42 -19.89 -4.01
CA LEU A 241 -8.15 -19.07 -3.02
C LEU A 241 -9.63 -19.46 -2.86
N THR A 242 -10.36 -19.64 -3.95
CA THR A 242 -11.81 -19.86 -3.95
C THR A 242 -12.23 -21.00 -4.87
N LYS A 243 -13.35 -21.66 -4.55
CA LYS A 243 -13.88 -22.78 -5.34
C LYS A 243 -14.35 -22.33 -6.74
N ASP A 244 -14.72 -21.07 -6.86
CA ASP A 244 -15.26 -20.44 -8.07
C ASP A 244 -14.17 -19.94 -9.02
N GLU A 245 -12.88 -20.15 -8.71
CA GLU A 245 -11.79 -19.82 -9.64
C GLU A 245 -11.93 -20.60 -10.95
N GLU A 246 -11.98 -19.90 -12.08
CA GLU A 246 -11.94 -20.55 -13.39
C GLU A 246 -10.49 -20.82 -13.79
N LEU A 247 -10.13 -22.10 -13.93
CA LEU A 247 -8.83 -22.52 -14.46
C LEU A 247 -8.87 -22.47 -15.98
N GLN A 248 -8.43 -21.35 -16.57
CA GLN A 248 -8.25 -21.30 -18.03
C GLN A 248 -6.99 -20.54 -18.43
N SER A 249 -6.27 -21.11 -19.40
CA SER A 249 -5.06 -20.58 -20.02
C SER A 249 -5.34 -19.47 -21.06
N TRP A 250 -6.58 -18.96 -21.14
CA TRP A 250 -7.06 -18.16 -22.28
C TRP A 250 -7.66 -16.80 -21.90
N PHE A 251 -7.11 -16.16 -20.86
CA PHE A 251 -7.72 -14.99 -20.21
C PHE A 251 -7.32 -13.61 -20.72
N ALA A 252 -6.82 -13.43 -21.95
CA ALA A 252 -6.66 -12.05 -22.47
C ALA A 252 -8.03 -11.33 -22.63
N LYS A 253 -9.10 -12.09 -22.93
CA LYS A 253 -10.40 -11.54 -23.33
C LYS A 253 -11.38 -11.33 -22.17
N GLN A 254 -11.47 -12.27 -21.23
CA GLN A 254 -12.30 -12.09 -20.02
C GLN A 254 -11.62 -11.16 -19.00
N PHE A 255 -10.29 -11.06 -19.01
CA PHE A 255 -9.59 -9.99 -18.30
C PHE A 255 -10.02 -8.63 -18.85
N GLN A 256 -10.07 -8.43 -20.18
CA GLN A 256 -10.64 -7.21 -20.79
C GLN A 256 -12.08 -6.92 -20.32
N GLU A 257 -12.95 -7.93 -20.23
CA GLU A 257 -14.35 -7.74 -19.82
C GLU A 257 -14.52 -7.47 -18.31
N THR A 258 -13.72 -8.11 -17.46
CA THR A 258 -13.80 -7.95 -15.98
C THR A 258 -13.09 -6.68 -15.52
N PHE A 259 -11.96 -6.32 -16.17
CA PHE A 259 -11.26 -5.05 -15.97
C PHE A 259 -12.13 -3.86 -16.41
N SER A 260 -12.95 -4.04 -17.46
CA SER A 260 -13.93 -3.03 -17.90
C SER A 260 -15.03 -2.76 -16.86
N ASN A 261 -15.26 -3.68 -15.92
CA ASN A 261 -16.35 -3.60 -14.94
C ASN A 261 -15.90 -3.19 -13.52
N GLN A 262 -14.60 -3.21 -13.18
CA GLN A 262 -14.13 -2.96 -11.80
C GLN A 262 -13.12 -1.82 -11.61
N GLU A 263 -12.43 -1.37 -12.65
CA GLU A 263 -11.67 -0.11 -12.59
C GLU A 263 -11.94 0.63 -13.90
N GLU A 264 -12.33 1.91 -13.81
CA GLU A 264 -11.99 2.83 -14.90
C GLU A 264 -10.47 2.68 -15.09
N LEU A 265 -10.04 1.96 -16.13
CA LEU A 265 -8.68 2.02 -16.67
C LEU A 265 -8.23 3.47 -16.55
N SER A 266 -7.00 3.73 -16.05
CA SER A 266 -6.46 5.07 -16.21
C SER A 266 -6.64 5.42 -17.69
N PRO A 267 -7.48 6.42 -18.03
CA PRO A 267 -7.88 6.71 -19.40
C PRO A 267 -6.65 6.86 -20.30
N GLU A 268 -5.55 7.35 -19.72
CA GLU A 268 -4.23 7.49 -20.31
C GLU A 268 -3.74 6.22 -21.02
N THR A 269 -3.96 5.01 -20.47
CA THR A 269 -3.48 3.75 -21.08
C THR A 269 -4.19 3.44 -22.41
N LYS A 270 -5.48 3.79 -22.53
CA LYS A 270 -6.25 3.66 -23.78
C LYS A 270 -5.62 4.52 -24.88
N TYR A 271 -5.33 5.78 -24.57
CA TYR A 271 -4.77 6.73 -25.54
C TYR A 271 -3.29 6.48 -25.83
N GLU A 272 -2.49 6.00 -24.86
CA GLU A 272 -1.12 5.56 -25.10
C GLU A 272 -1.05 4.41 -26.09
N ASN A 273 -1.91 3.39 -25.90
CA ASN A 273 -1.97 2.25 -26.81
C ASN A 273 -2.49 2.67 -28.19
N PHE A 274 -3.40 3.63 -28.26
CA PHE A 274 -3.84 4.24 -29.52
C PHE A 274 -2.68 4.93 -30.26
N ILE A 275 -1.90 5.77 -29.57
CA ILE A 275 -0.72 6.43 -30.15
C ILE A 275 0.33 5.40 -30.59
N LYS A 276 0.61 4.37 -29.76
CA LYS A 276 1.55 3.29 -30.11
C LYS A 276 1.11 2.54 -31.38
N LYS A 277 -0.20 2.27 -31.52
CA LYS A 277 -0.76 1.67 -32.75
C LYS A 277 -0.61 2.60 -33.95
N LEU A 278 -0.99 3.88 -33.81
CA LEU A 278 -0.87 4.88 -34.88
C LEU A 278 0.56 5.05 -35.38
N ARG A 279 1.57 5.00 -34.49
CA ARG A 279 2.99 5.06 -34.88
C ARG A 279 3.39 3.94 -35.84
N VAL A 280 2.73 2.79 -35.75
CA VAL A 280 3.00 1.61 -36.60
C VAL A 280 2.10 1.60 -37.84
N SER A 281 0.80 1.87 -37.66
CA SER A 281 -0.21 1.71 -38.72
C SER A 281 -0.46 2.95 -39.58
N GLY A 282 -0.07 4.15 -39.13
CA GLY A 282 -0.40 5.40 -39.80
C GLY A 282 0.41 6.59 -39.30
N PRO A 283 1.74 6.62 -39.52
CA PRO A 283 2.62 7.67 -39.00
C PRO A 283 2.25 9.07 -39.52
N GLY A 284 1.72 9.19 -40.75
CA GLY A 284 1.32 10.48 -41.33
C GLY A 284 0.22 11.22 -40.55
N ILE A 285 -0.67 10.49 -39.87
CA ILE A 285 -1.72 11.09 -39.04
C ILE A 285 -1.10 11.80 -37.81
N ILE A 286 -0.01 11.26 -37.27
CA ILE A 286 0.69 11.87 -36.15
C ILE A 286 1.35 13.17 -36.59
N ASP A 287 1.95 13.18 -37.78
CA ASP A 287 2.56 14.39 -38.34
C ASP A 287 1.51 15.47 -38.64
N GLU A 288 0.35 15.09 -39.17
CA GLU A 288 -0.80 15.99 -39.35
C GLU A 288 -1.28 16.57 -38.02
N ALA A 289 -1.41 15.73 -36.98
CA ALA A 289 -1.81 16.17 -35.65
C ALA A 289 -0.79 17.14 -35.01
N MET A 290 0.52 16.89 -35.18
CA MET A 290 1.57 17.79 -34.68
C MET A 290 1.60 19.14 -35.41
N ASN A 291 1.08 19.20 -36.65
CA ASN A 291 1.00 20.43 -37.45
C ASN A 291 -0.27 21.24 -37.21
N ILE A 292 -1.21 20.77 -36.36
CA ILE A 292 -2.40 21.54 -35.99
C ILE A 292 -1.98 22.85 -35.32
N SER A 293 -2.61 23.96 -35.75
CA SER A 293 -2.38 25.27 -35.17
C SER A 293 -2.59 25.25 -33.67
N ARG A 294 -1.66 25.87 -32.93
CA ARG A 294 -1.68 25.96 -31.46
C ARG A 294 -2.90 26.68 -30.90
N ARG A 295 -3.74 27.28 -31.74
CA ARG A 295 -5.03 27.89 -31.35
C ARG A 295 -6.11 27.44 -32.32
N SER A 296 -6.69 26.29 -32.03
CA SER A 296 -7.70 25.67 -32.89
C SER A 296 -9.08 25.69 -32.21
N ARG A 297 -10.10 25.97 -33.02
CA ARG A 297 -11.50 26.10 -32.61
C ARG A 297 -12.36 25.36 -33.60
N ILE A 298 -13.04 24.31 -33.14
CA ILE A 298 -13.93 23.52 -33.98
C ILE A 298 -15.24 23.27 -33.24
N ARG A 299 -16.25 22.84 -34.00
CA ARG A 299 -17.51 22.33 -33.46
C ARG A 299 -17.73 20.91 -33.96
N ARG A 300 -18.14 20.02 -33.08
CA ARG A 300 -18.57 18.66 -33.39
C ARG A 300 -20.03 18.48 -33.00
N ARG A 301 -20.76 17.70 -33.81
CA ARG A 301 -22.15 17.32 -33.54
C ARG A 301 -22.14 15.83 -33.20
N VAL A 302 -22.04 15.52 -31.91
CA VAL A 302 -21.82 14.18 -31.41
C VAL A 302 -22.56 14.02 -30.09
N GLU A 303 -23.21 12.86 -29.91
CA GLU A 303 -23.87 12.55 -28.66
C GLU A 303 -22.81 12.16 -27.62
N LYS A 304 -22.60 13.06 -26.65
CA LYS A 304 -21.66 12.90 -25.55
C LYS A 304 -22.37 13.22 -24.24
N ASP A 305 -21.76 12.84 -23.11
CA ASP A 305 -22.31 13.06 -21.77
C ASP A 305 -22.59 14.54 -21.43
N ARG A 306 -22.01 15.48 -22.20
CA ARG A 306 -22.15 16.93 -22.00
C ARG A 306 -22.17 17.69 -23.34
N SER A 307 -23.01 18.73 -23.41
CA SER A 307 -23.07 19.70 -24.50
C SER A 307 -22.59 21.08 -24.03
N GLY A 308 -21.56 21.63 -24.67
CA GLY A 308 -20.93 22.89 -24.26
C GLY A 308 -19.56 23.10 -24.89
N VAL A 309 -18.76 23.98 -24.30
CA VAL A 309 -17.39 24.27 -24.77
C VAL A 309 -16.37 23.58 -23.88
N ILE A 310 -15.52 22.74 -24.47
CA ILE A 310 -14.36 22.14 -23.82
C ILE A 310 -13.08 22.84 -24.32
N VAL A 311 -12.16 23.14 -23.39
CA VAL A 311 -10.90 23.82 -23.67
C VAL A 311 -9.76 23.09 -22.98
N PHE A 312 -8.74 22.74 -23.76
CA PHE A 312 -7.44 22.30 -23.30
C PHE A 312 -6.45 23.46 -23.40
N GLY A 313 -5.76 23.76 -22.30
CA GLY A 313 -4.68 24.73 -22.25
C GLY A 313 -3.38 24.06 -21.78
N LYS A 314 -2.27 24.32 -22.46
CA LYS A 314 -0.93 23.96 -21.98
C LYS A 314 -0.01 25.18 -22.00
N LYS A 315 0.63 25.48 -20.86
CA LYS A 315 1.61 26.54 -20.67
C LYS A 315 2.85 25.93 -19.99
N GLY A 316 3.94 25.79 -20.72
CA GLY A 316 5.11 25.04 -20.24
C GLY A 316 4.75 23.57 -19.95
N GLU A 317 5.01 23.11 -18.74
CA GLU A 317 4.63 21.77 -18.25
C GLU A 317 3.22 21.73 -17.61
N GLU A 318 2.64 22.89 -17.30
CA GLU A 318 1.29 22.97 -16.73
C GLU A 318 0.25 22.80 -17.83
N TYR A 319 -0.73 21.93 -17.59
CA TYR A 319 -1.87 21.75 -18.47
C TYR A 319 -3.17 21.72 -17.68
N VAL A 320 -4.26 22.13 -18.34
CA VAL A 320 -5.57 22.23 -17.71
C VAL A 320 -6.67 21.92 -18.73
N PHE A 321 -7.71 21.26 -18.24
CA PHE A 321 -8.95 21.05 -18.98
C PHE A 321 -10.08 21.80 -18.30
N LYS A 322 -10.78 22.62 -19.06
CA LYS A 322 -11.98 23.33 -18.59
C LYS A 322 -13.16 23.07 -19.50
N TYR A 323 -14.33 23.05 -18.88
CA TYR A 323 -15.61 22.91 -19.55
C TYR A 323 -16.54 24.04 -19.12
N GLY A 324 -17.35 24.54 -20.05
CA GLY A 324 -18.43 25.46 -19.76
C GLY A 324 -19.66 25.22 -20.62
N SER A 325 -20.82 25.14 -19.99
CA SER A 325 -22.13 25.02 -20.65
C SER A 325 -22.74 26.39 -20.99
N LYS A 326 -22.46 27.40 -20.15
CA LYS A 326 -22.97 28.77 -20.26
C LYS A 326 -21.91 29.77 -19.82
N LYS A 327 -22.07 31.03 -20.19
CA LYS A 327 -21.17 32.13 -19.79
C LYS A 327 -21.18 32.29 -18.26
N GLY A 328 -20.00 32.26 -17.63
CA GLY A 328 -19.84 32.37 -16.17
C GLY A 328 -19.89 31.04 -15.42
N GLU A 329 -20.27 29.94 -16.07
CA GLU A 329 -20.28 28.59 -15.52
C GLU A 329 -19.13 27.78 -16.15
N SER A 330 -17.90 28.02 -15.69
CA SER A 330 -16.74 27.22 -16.08
C SER A 330 -16.21 26.38 -14.92
N ILE A 331 -15.94 25.10 -15.18
CA ILE A 331 -15.38 24.15 -14.22
C ILE A 331 -14.13 23.50 -14.79
N SER A 332 -13.18 23.18 -13.90
CA SER A 332 -12.06 22.31 -14.25
C SER A 332 -12.57 20.87 -14.28
N ILE A 333 -12.19 20.13 -15.32
CA ILE A 333 -12.55 18.71 -15.47
C ILE A 333 -11.28 17.85 -15.40
N GLY A 334 -11.43 16.62 -14.92
CA GLY A 334 -10.32 15.67 -14.84
C GLY A 334 -9.86 15.21 -16.23
N VAL A 335 -8.61 14.73 -16.31
CA VAL A 335 -8.00 14.22 -17.57
C VAL A 335 -8.86 13.13 -18.21
N ALA A 336 -9.39 12.21 -17.41
CA ALA A 336 -10.29 11.15 -17.83
C ALA A 336 -11.51 11.63 -18.60
N GLU A 337 -12.23 12.55 -17.98
CA GLU A 337 -13.44 13.13 -18.53
C GLU A 337 -13.13 13.95 -19.78
N ALA A 338 -12.07 14.76 -19.73
CA ALA A 338 -11.66 15.57 -20.86
C ALA A 338 -11.29 14.73 -22.09
N LEU A 339 -10.50 13.67 -21.92
CA LEU A 339 -10.10 12.82 -23.03
C LEU A 339 -11.30 12.09 -23.66
N ARG A 340 -12.27 11.61 -22.86
CA ARG A 340 -13.53 11.02 -23.40
C ARG A 340 -14.34 12.03 -24.22
N LEU A 341 -14.35 13.29 -23.78
CA LEU A 341 -15.01 14.37 -24.50
C LEU A 341 -14.28 14.72 -25.79
N PHE A 342 -12.95 14.81 -25.81
CA PHE A 342 -12.13 15.04 -27.01
C PHE A 342 -12.05 13.84 -27.97
N GLU A 343 -12.37 12.63 -27.50
CA GLU A 343 -12.33 11.42 -28.33
C GLU A 343 -13.27 11.56 -29.54
N ALA A 344 -12.72 11.30 -30.72
CA ALA A 344 -13.39 11.40 -32.01
C ALA A 344 -13.03 10.20 -32.90
N ASP A 345 -14.00 9.73 -33.68
CA ASP A 345 -13.78 8.72 -34.71
C ASP A 345 -13.26 9.37 -36.01
N MET A 346 -12.46 8.63 -36.79
CA MET A 346 -11.88 9.11 -38.05
C MET A 346 -12.85 9.70 -39.10
N PRO A 347 -14.13 9.26 -39.23
CA PRO A 347 -15.08 9.86 -40.15
C PRO A 347 -15.79 11.11 -39.60
N GLU A 348 -15.50 11.56 -38.36
CA GLU A 348 -16.10 12.78 -37.83
C GLU A 348 -15.56 14.04 -38.52
N GLU A 349 -16.48 14.92 -38.94
CA GLU A 349 -16.12 16.18 -39.60
C GLU A 349 -16.30 17.40 -38.69
N ALA A 350 -15.27 18.25 -38.65
CA ALA A 350 -15.31 19.52 -37.95
C ALA A 350 -16.21 20.55 -38.65
N LYS A 351 -16.99 21.32 -37.87
CA LYS A 351 -17.79 22.46 -38.33
C LYS A 351 -17.31 23.77 -37.71
N LYS A 352 -17.71 24.90 -38.30
CA LYS A 352 -17.52 26.22 -37.68
C LYS A 352 -18.32 26.33 -36.38
N THR A 353 -17.72 26.97 -35.37
CA THR A 353 -18.34 27.27 -34.06
C THR A 353 -19.59 28.13 -34.19
N SER A 354 -20.51 27.99 -33.25
CA SER A 354 -21.73 28.81 -33.16
C SER A 354 -21.47 30.21 -32.56
N ASP A 355 -22.48 31.07 -32.60
CA ASP A 355 -22.44 32.39 -31.97
C ASP A 355 -22.35 32.32 -30.43
N SER A 356 -22.83 31.23 -29.81
CA SER A 356 -22.74 31.02 -28.36
C SER A 356 -21.35 30.58 -27.90
N PHE A 357 -20.48 30.11 -28.79
CA PHE A 357 -19.13 29.65 -28.45
C PHE A 357 -18.25 30.78 -27.91
N GLY A 358 -18.21 31.93 -28.62
CA GLY A 358 -17.30 33.03 -28.31
C GLY A 358 -17.39 33.52 -26.87
N PRO A 359 -18.59 33.87 -26.36
CA PRO A 359 -18.77 34.32 -24.98
C PRO A 359 -18.36 33.29 -23.91
N ILE A 360 -18.55 32.00 -24.15
CA ILE A 360 -18.19 30.92 -23.21
C ILE A 360 -16.66 30.69 -23.26
N TYR A 361 -16.09 30.62 -24.47
CA TYR A 361 -14.66 30.45 -24.67
C TYR A 361 -13.85 31.60 -24.05
N ASP A 362 -14.27 32.85 -24.22
CA ASP A 362 -13.55 34.00 -23.67
C ASP A 362 -13.58 34.03 -22.12
N ASP A 363 -14.67 33.55 -21.52
CA ASP A 363 -14.80 33.40 -20.07
C ASP A 363 -13.87 32.29 -19.52
N ILE A 364 -13.87 31.12 -20.17
CA ILE A 364 -12.96 30.00 -19.84
C ILE A 364 -11.51 30.44 -20.02
N LYS A 365 -11.19 31.12 -21.13
CA LYS A 365 -9.83 31.57 -21.46
C LYS A 365 -9.29 32.55 -20.42
N LYS A 366 -10.10 33.52 -19.95
CA LYS A 366 -9.71 34.48 -18.91
C LYS A 366 -9.32 33.77 -17.61
N ASN A 367 -9.97 32.65 -17.32
CA ASN A 367 -9.76 31.90 -16.08
C ASN A 367 -8.94 30.62 -16.30
N LEU A 368 -8.35 30.37 -17.47
CA LEU A 368 -7.85 29.04 -17.86
C LEU A 368 -6.81 28.49 -16.88
N PHE A 369 -5.84 29.33 -16.50
CA PHE A 369 -4.79 29.02 -15.51
C PHE A 369 -5.00 29.75 -14.17
N ALA A 370 -6.19 30.33 -13.94
CA ALA A 370 -6.50 30.95 -12.66
C ALA A 370 -6.65 29.85 -11.60
N ARG A 371 -5.66 29.73 -10.71
CA ARG A 371 -5.74 28.87 -9.52
C ARG A 371 -6.83 29.43 -8.61
N LYS A 372 -7.95 28.70 -8.45
CA LYS A 372 -8.84 28.94 -7.30
C LYS A 372 -8.06 28.53 -6.07
N THR A 373 -7.80 29.48 -5.19
CA THR A 373 -7.15 29.31 -3.89
C THR A 373 -8.07 28.53 -2.93
N GLU A 374 -8.33 27.27 -3.23
CA GLU A 374 -8.95 26.31 -2.30
C GLU A 374 -8.11 25.03 -2.33
N VAL A 375 -6.85 25.14 -1.94
CA VAL A 375 -6.14 23.98 -1.37
C VAL A 375 -6.66 23.85 0.05
N SER A 376 -7.23 22.70 0.39
CA SER A 376 -7.45 22.33 1.78
C SER A 376 -6.10 22.38 2.48
N MET A 377 -5.81 23.47 3.18
CA MET A 377 -4.57 23.58 3.94
C MET A 377 -4.63 22.54 5.05
N ASP A 378 -3.82 21.49 4.92
CA ASP A 378 -3.55 20.60 6.04
C ASP A 378 -2.99 21.44 7.19
N ARG A 379 -3.49 21.19 8.41
CA ARG A 379 -3.11 21.88 9.65
C ARG A 379 -1.60 21.96 9.81
N GLY A 380 -0.88 20.91 9.39
CA GLY A 380 0.57 20.87 9.44
C GLY A 380 1.30 21.84 8.50
N LYS A 381 0.73 22.17 7.34
CA LYS A 381 1.30 23.16 6.42
C LYS A 381 1.08 24.58 6.93
N THR A 382 -0.11 24.87 7.47
CA THR A 382 -0.40 26.16 8.10
C THR A 382 0.53 26.46 9.27
N GLU A 383 0.81 25.46 10.12
CA GLU A 383 1.77 25.57 11.22
C GLU A 383 3.20 25.83 10.73
N ALA A 384 3.63 25.20 9.63
CA ALA A 384 4.94 25.43 9.04
C ALA A 384 5.07 26.86 8.48
N ILE A 385 4.06 27.36 7.77
CA ILE A 385 4.02 28.73 7.22
C ILE A 385 4.13 29.76 8.35
N GLN A 386 3.31 29.63 9.39
CA GLN A 386 3.35 30.51 10.56
C GLN A 386 4.72 30.50 11.25
N LYS A 387 5.38 29.34 11.28
CA LYS A 387 6.71 29.21 11.85
C LYS A 387 7.77 29.96 11.05
N VAL A 388 7.76 29.83 9.72
CA VAL A 388 8.70 30.56 8.83
C VAL A 388 8.48 32.06 8.93
N GLU A 389 7.22 32.53 9.00
CA GLU A 389 6.90 33.95 9.20
C GLU A 389 7.45 34.48 10.53
N ALA A 390 7.30 33.71 11.62
CA ALA A 390 7.85 34.07 12.93
C ALA A 390 9.39 34.09 12.92
N LEU A 391 10.04 33.18 12.20
CA LEU A 391 11.49 33.12 12.05
C LEU A 391 12.05 34.31 11.28
N LYS A 392 11.32 34.80 10.25
CA LYS A 392 11.70 35.99 9.48
C LYS A 392 11.82 37.23 10.35
N GLY A 393 10.97 37.37 11.37
CA GLY A 393 11.04 38.47 12.34
C GLY A 393 12.20 38.35 13.33
N LYS A 394 12.72 37.14 13.58
CA LYS A 394 13.76 36.87 14.58
C LYS A 394 15.17 36.75 14.00
N LEU A 395 15.30 36.46 12.71
CA LEU A 395 16.58 36.21 12.04
C LEU A 395 16.77 37.13 10.82
N PRO A 396 17.04 38.43 11.02
CA PRO A 396 17.23 39.38 9.93
C PRO A 396 18.42 39.06 9.01
N THR A 397 19.42 38.33 9.51
CA THR A 397 20.60 37.89 8.73
C THR A 397 20.32 36.77 7.73
N LYS A 398 19.16 36.10 7.82
CA LYS A 398 18.75 34.97 6.98
C LYS A 398 17.44 35.25 6.23
N ARG A 399 17.14 36.53 6.05
CA ARG A 399 15.87 37.00 5.51
C ARG A 399 15.60 36.47 4.11
N ASP A 400 16.58 36.53 3.21
CA ASP A 400 16.42 36.11 1.81
C ASP A 400 16.05 34.62 1.71
N TYR A 401 16.76 33.77 2.45
CA TYR A 401 16.47 32.34 2.52
C TYR A 401 15.05 32.05 3.07
N LEU A 402 14.64 32.76 4.13
CA LEU A 402 13.32 32.58 4.73
C LEU A 402 12.19 33.14 3.86
N GLU A 403 12.44 34.17 3.05
CA GLU A 403 11.50 34.69 2.07
C GLU A 403 11.29 33.71 0.91
N ASP A 404 12.37 33.14 0.38
CA ASP A 404 12.30 32.11 -0.66
C ASP A 404 11.65 30.82 -0.13
N LEU A 405 11.97 30.41 1.10
CA LEU A 405 11.35 29.25 1.74
C LEU A 405 9.85 29.47 1.96
N LEU A 406 9.46 30.67 2.40
CA LEU A 406 8.05 31.03 2.59
C LEU A 406 7.30 31.01 1.25
N TYR A 407 7.91 31.54 0.19
CA TYR A 407 7.33 31.51 -1.16
C TYR A 407 7.14 30.07 -1.66
N VAL A 408 8.16 29.21 -1.48
CA VAL A 408 8.08 27.79 -1.89
C VAL A 408 7.02 27.02 -1.11
N VAL A 409 6.86 27.26 0.19
CA VAL A 409 5.91 26.55 1.06
C VAL A 409 4.48 27.08 0.93
N ARG A 410 4.30 28.40 0.84
CA ARG A 410 2.98 29.04 0.82
C ARG A 410 2.42 29.19 -0.59
N ASP A 411 3.24 29.66 -1.53
CA ASP A 411 2.79 30.12 -2.83
C ASP A 411 2.96 29.05 -3.92
N LEU A 412 3.98 28.18 -3.79
CA LEU A 412 4.25 27.10 -4.75
C LEU A 412 3.77 25.71 -4.30
N ASP A 413 3.52 25.49 -3.00
CA ASP A 413 3.23 24.18 -2.38
C ASP A 413 4.18 23.04 -2.83
N ALA A 414 5.43 23.39 -3.12
CA ALA A 414 6.38 22.50 -3.79
C ALA A 414 7.38 21.82 -2.82
N LEU A 415 7.20 22.02 -1.52
CA LEU A 415 8.09 21.47 -0.50
C LEU A 415 7.52 20.15 0.07
N PRO A 416 8.25 19.01 -0.04
CA PRO A 416 7.81 17.74 0.54
C PRO A 416 7.47 17.82 2.04
N ASP A 417 6.46 17.06 2.48
CA ASP A 417 5.92 17.08 3.86
C ASP A 417 6.97 16.80 4.95
N ARG A 418 8.02 16.04 4.62
CA ARG A 418 9.19 15.82 5.48
C ARG A 418 9.82 17.14 5.95
N TYR A 419 9.97 18.11 5.05
CA TYR A 419 10.60 19.38 5.36
C TYR A 419 9.64 20.31 6.11
N ALA A 420 8.34 20.23 5.85
CA ALA A 420 7.32 20.91 6.66
C ALA A 420 7.34 20.41 8.13
N LYS A 421 7.62 19.14 8.38
CA LYS A 421 7.86 18.60 9.74
C LYS A 421 9.13 19.16 10.39
N LEU A 422 10.24 19.23 9.64
CA LEU A 422 11.50 19.84 10.10
C LEU A 422 11.32 21.31 10.49
N ILE A 423 10.64 22.09 9.65
CA ILE A 423 10.35 23.51 9.93
C ILE A 423 9.53 23.68 11.21
N ARG A 424 8.51 22.84 11.43
CA ARG A 424 7.68 22.90 12.65
C ARG A 424 8.47 22.57 13.92
N ALA A 425 9.46 21.68 13.82
CA ALA A 425 10.26 21.22 14.94
C ALA A 425 11.27 22.26 15.47
N ILE A 426 11.51 23.37 14.76
CA ILE A 426 12.47 24.40 15.15
C ILE A 426 12.10 25.02 16.51
N ASP A 427 12.99 24.95 17.49
CA ASP A 427 12.82 25.59 18.80
C ASP A 427 13.58 26.92 18.86
N ILE A 428 13.03 27.88 19.62
CA ILE A 428 13.67 29.16 19.88
C ILE A 428 14.95 28.96 20.71
N LYS A 429 15.03 27.91 21.53
CA LYS A 429 16.19 27.59 22.38
C LYS A 429 17.39 27.05 21.60
N THR A 430 17.15 26.29 20.54
CA THR A 430 18.16 25.66 19.67
C THR A 430 18.23 26.33 18.28
N LEU A 431 17.68 27.54 18.16
CA LEU A 431 17.45 28.25 16.89
C LEU A 431 18.66 28.27 15.94
N LYS A 432 19.89 28.40 16.45
CA LYS A 432 21.10 28.43 15.60
C LYS A 432 21.45 27.04 15.02
N GLU A 433 21.23 25.98 15.79
CA GLU A 433 21.53 24.60 15.40
C GLU A 433 20.44 24.07 14.47
N ASP A 434 19.17 24.29 14.82
CA ASP A 434 18.02 23.88 14.02
C ASP A 434 18.01 24.56 12.64
N MET A 435 18.40 25.84 12.57
CA MET A 435 18.53 26.54 11.30
C MET A 435 19.69 26.01 10.46
N LYS A 436 20.79 25.57 11.09
CA LYS A 436 21.92 24.96 10.38
C LYS A 436 21.55 23.59 9.83
N GLU A 437 20.74 22.83 10.55
CA GLU A 437 20.17 21.56 10.09
C GLU A 437 19.16 21.77 8.96
N LEU A 438 18.27 22.77 9.09
CA LEU A 438 17.34 23.13 8.02
C LEU A 438 18.08 23.56 6.74
N GLU A 439 19.12 24.39 6.84
CA GLU A 439 19.92 24.81 5.68
C GLU A 439 20.72 23.65 5.06
N LYS A 440 21.03 22.60 5.83
CA LYS A 440 21.69 21.38 5.33
C LYS A 440 20.70 20.50 4.56
N GLU A 441 19.51 20.32 5.10
CA GLU A 441 18.46 19.47 4.52
C GLU A 441 17.68 20.15 3.38
N VAL A 442 17.54 21.47 3.45
CA VAL A 442 16.92 22.34 2.46
C VAL A 442 17.89 23.49 2.11
N PRO A 443 18.93 23.23 1.30
CA PRO A 443 19.88 24.27 0.90
C PRO A 443 19.20 25.40 0.12
N HIS A 444 19.70 26.63 0.24
CA HIS A 444 19.14 27.77 -0.50
C HIS A 444 19.11 27.54 -2.02
N LYS A 445 20.16 26.87 -2.55
CA LYS A 445 20.22 26.48 -3.96
C LYS A 445 19.04 25.59 -4.38
N TYR A 446 18.58 24.69 -3.50
CA TYR A 446 17.42 23.84 -3.79
C TYR A 446 16.13 24.65 -3.89
N LEU A 447 15.95 25.68 -3.04
CA LEU A 447 14.81 26.60 -3.14
C LEU A 447 14.88 27.42 -4.43
N ILE A 448 16.05 27.92 -4.80
CA ILE A 448 16.28 28.65 -6.05
C ILE A 448 15.99 27.76 -7.25
N ASP A 449 16.43 26.49 -7.25
CA ASP A 449 16.17 25.55 -8.34
C ASP A 449 14.65 25.27 -8.49
N ILE A 450 13.89 25.24 -7.40
CA ILE A 450 12.42 25.15 -7.43
C ILE A 450 11.81 26.42 -8.02
N ILE A 451 12.24 27.59 -7.53
CA ILE A 451 11.75 28.89 -7.99
C ILE A 451 12.08 29.11 -9.47
N ASP A 452 13.28 28.75 -9.93
CA ASP A 452 13.72 28.91 -11.32
C ASP A 452 13.06 27.88 -12.24
N ARG A 453 12.76 26.68 -11.75
CA ARG A 453 11.93 25.71 -12.48
C ARG A 453 10.52 26.27 -12.69
N GLU A 454 9.92 26.86 -11.65
CA GLU A 454 8.62 27.53 -11.75
C GLU A 454 8.67 28.77 -12.64
N LYS A 455 9.70 29.62 -12.54
CA LYS A 455 9.88 30.76 -13.44
C LYS A 455 10.05 30.32 -14.91
N LYS A 456 10.75 29.22 -15.17
CA LYS A 456 10.85 28.63 -16.52
C LYS A 456 9.53 28.07 -17.03
N ILE A 457 8.67 27.55 -16.14
CA ILE A 457 7.30 27.14 -16.47
C ILE A 457 6.45 28.39 -16.82
N ASP A 458 6.63 29.48 -16.07
CA ASP A 458 5.88 30.72 -16.25
C ASP A 458 6.32 31.56 -17.47
N GLU A 459 7.59 31.51 -17.85
CA GLU A 459 8.18 32.18 -19.02
C GLU A 459 7.84 31.51 -20.37
N GLY A 460 7.14 30.36 -20.35
CA GLY A 460 6.63 29.67 -21.54
C GLY A 460 5.60 30.50 -22.30
N ARG A 461 6.06 31.37 -23.22
CA ARG A 461 5.24 32.27 -24.05
C ARG A 461 4.31 31.60 -25.07
N GLU A 462 4.23 30.27 -25.11
CA GLU A 462 3.40 29.56 -26.06
C GLU A 462 2.31 28.76 -25.36
N VAL A 463 1.14 29.40 -25.20
CA VAL A 463 -0.06 28.72 -24.72
C VAL A 463 -0.69 27.97 -25.90
N LEU A 464 -0.59 26.65 -25.89
CA LEU A 464 -1.40 25.78 -26.75
C LEU A 464 -2.83 25.79 -26.20
N ILE A 465 -3.79 26.21 -27.02
CA ILE A 465 -5.21 26.21 -26.68
C ILE A 465 -5.98 25.47 -27.76
N LEU A 466 -6.47 24.28 -27.43
CA LEU A 466 -7.39 23.53 -28.28
C LEU A 466 -8.78 23.65 -27.68
N SER A 467 -9.78 23.94 -28.52
CA SER A 467 -11.14 24.14 -28.05
C SER A 467 -12.17 23.56 -29.01
N GLU A 468 -13.15 22.88 -28.42
CA GLU A 468 -14.25 22.25 -29.15
C GLU A 468 -15.59 22.66 -28.56
N GLU A 469 -16.54 22.92 -29.45
CA GLU A 469 -17.95 23.02 -29.11
C GLU A 469 -18.64 21.68 -29.38
N LEU A 470 -19.22 21.09 -28.34
CA LEU A 470 -19.99 19.85 -28.40
C LEU A 470 -21.48 20.19 -28.38
N ILE A 471 -22.20 19.80 -29.44
CA ILE A 471 -23.66 19.97 -29.59
C ILE A 471 -24.35 18.62 -29.69
#